data_AF-A0A9E4ZBJ5-F1
#
_entry.id   AF-A0A9E4ZBJ5-F1
#
_cell.length_a   1.000
_cell.length_b   1.000
_cell.length_c   1.000
_cell.angle_alpha   90.00
_cell.angle_beta   90.00
_cell.angle_gamma   90.00
#
_symmetry.space_group_name_H-M   'P 1'
#
loop_
_entity.id
_entity.type
_entity.pdbx_description
1 polymer ?
#
loop_
_entity_poly.entity_id
_entity_poly.type
_entity_poly.pdbx_seq_one_letter_code
_entity_poly.pdbx_strand_id
1 'polypeptide(L)'
;LMRAFHVSPFNRSSAGIDAMRTLMQNLERDRAVVIFPEGTRSPDHTMKKGMLGVVYLALKSQAPILPVAVTGTHTFPLWRIPFPFRRIKASIGPPFTLPVIEGKPSRAVMSSLLDMVMGRVADQLPPEFRGVYGGKTVRGPAKPRI
;
A
#
# COMPACT_ATOMS: atom_id res chain seq x y z
N LEU A 1 -16.03 -10.80 11.91
CA LEU A 1 -14.81 -11.43 11.35
C LEU A 1 -13.56 -10.56 11.55
N MET A 2 -13.45 -9.36 10.97
CA MET A 2 -12.25 -8.49 11.10
C MET A 2 -11.91 -8.07 12.55
N ARG A 3 -12.93 -7.77 13.38
CA ARG A 3 -12.73 -7.39 14.79
C ARG A 3 -12.11 -8.50 15.66
N ALA A 4 -12.28 -9.78 15.28
CA ALA A 4 -11.68 -10.91 15.99
C ALA A 4 -10.15 -10.98 15.79
N PHE A 5 -9.62 -10.31 14.77
CA PHE A 5 -8.18 -10.16 14.51
C PHE A 5 -7.67 -8.77 14.91
N HIS A 6 -8.41 -8.02 15.74
CA HIS A 6 -8.12 -6.63 16.10
C HIS A 6 -8.02 -5.68 14.89
N VAL A 7 -8.64 -6.03 13.76
CA VAL A 7 -8.69 -5.18 12.56
C VAL A 7 -9.93 -4.30 12.62
N SER A 8 -9.71 -2.98 12.72
CA SER A 8 -10.77 -1.96 12.64
C SER A 8 -10.95 -1.51 11.19
N PRO A 9 -12.03 -1.91 10.48
CA PRO A 9 -12.28 -1.44 9.12
C PRO A 9 -12.72 0.03 9.12
N PHE A 10 -12.20 0.84 8.19
CA PHE A 10 -12.55 2.25 8.05
C PHE A 10 -13.48 2.47 6.86
N ASN A 11 -14.50 3.33 7.07
CA ASN A 11 -15.43 3.72 6.02
C ASN A 11 -14.85 4.88 5.19
N ARG A 12 -14.87 4.74 3.86
CA ARG A 12 -14.25 5.66 2.90
C ARG A 12 -15.13 6.89 2.57
N SER A 13 -16.44 6.82 2.82
CA SER A 13 -17.41 7.78 2.28
C SER A 13 -17.77 8.96 3.17
N SER A 14 -17.43 8.97 4.46
CA SER A 14 -17.93 10.00 5.39
C SER A 14 -16.93 10.56 6.41
N ALA A 15 -15.65 10.15 6.39
CA ALA A 15 -14.75 10.44 7.53
C ALA A 15 -13.25 10.50 7.17
N GLY A 16 -12.87 11.20 6.09
CA GLY A 16 -11.46 11.25 5.65
C GLY A 16 -10.48 11.76 6.71
N ILE A 17 -10.87 12.80 7.47
CA ILE A 17 -10.05 13.39 8.54
C ILE A 17 -9.99 12.48 9.77
N ASP A 18 -11.12 11.93 10.20
CA ASP A 18 -11.18 11.06 11.38
C ASP A 18 -10.46 9.72 11.15
N ALA A 19 -10.54 9.19 9.93
CA ALA A 19 -9.76 8.03 9.53
C ALA A 19 -8.26 8.33 9.64
N MET A 20 -7.78 9.44 9.08
CA MET A 20 -6.37 9.82 9.15
C MET A 20 -5.88 10.00 10.60
N ARG A 21 -6.68 10.68 11.43
CA ARG A 21 -6.39 10.85 12.86
C ARG A 21 -6.27 9.50 13.58
N THR A 22 -7.17 8.57 13.28
CA THR A 22 -7.16 7.25 13.91
C THR A 22 -5.95 6.42 13.45
N LEU A 23 -5.57 6.52 12.17
CA LEU A 23 -4.36 5.85 11.66
C LEU A 23 -3.11 6.37 12.38
N MET A 24 -2.97 7.69 12.52
CA MET A 24 -1.88 8.32 13.28
C MET A 24 -1.85 7.83 14.73
N GLN A 25 -2.99 7.85 15.45
CA GLN A 25 -3.06 7.38 16.83
C GLN A 25 -2.70 5.90 17.01
N ASN A 26 -2.97 5.05 16.01
CA ASN A 26 -2.54 3.65 16.07
C ASN A 26 -1.03 3.53 15.89
N LEU A 27 -0.44 4.28 14.94
CA LEU A 27 1.01 4.31 14.75
C LEU A 27 1.73 4.84 15.99
N GLU A 28 1.21 5.88 16.64
CA GLU A 28 1.73 6.43 17.91
C GLU A 28 1.67 5.44 19.08
N ARG A 29 0.82 4.40 18.98
CA ARG A 29 0.68 3.33 19.98
C ARG A 29 1.42 2.05 19.58
N ASP A 30 2.41 2.17 18.70
CA ASP A 30 3.21 1.05 18.15
C ASP A 30 2.36 -0.05 17.50
N ARG A 31 1.21 0.32 16.89
CA ARG A 31 0.36 -0.62 16.17
C ARG A 31 0.59 -0.53 14.67
N ALA A 32 0.56 -1.68 14.02
CA ALA A 32 0.63 -1.76 12.57
C ALA A 32 -0.65 -1.24 11.90
N VAL A 33 -0.47 -0.51 10.80
CA VAL A 33 -1.56 0.01 9.97
C VAL A 33 -1.39 -0.53 8.54
N VAL A 34 -2.48 -1.07 7.99
CA VAL A 34 -2.51 -1.59 6.61
C VAL A 34 -3.36 -0.66 5.76
N ILE A 35 -2.78 -0.18 4.66
CA ILE A 35 -3.45 0.71 3.70
C ILE A 35 -3.26 0.15 2.30
N PHE A 36 -4.37 0.10 1.56
CA PHE A 36 -4.32 -0.05 0.11
C PHE A 36 -4.25 1.35 -0.49
N PRO A 37 -3.12 1.78 -1.07
CA PRO A 37 -2.95 3.14 -1.59
C PRO A 37 -3.96 3.46 -2.70
N GLU A 38 -4.45 2.40 -3.33
CA GLU A 38 -5.49 2.28 -4.36
C GLU A 38 -6.79 3.02 -4.01
N GLY A 39 -7.17 2.90 -2.73
CA GLY A 39 -8.49 3.25 -2.26
C GLY A 39 -9.60 2.34 -2.77
N THR A 40 -9.39 1.42 -3.72
CA THR A 40 -10.37 0.45 -4.21
C THR A 40 -9.69 -0.86 -4.63
N ARG A 41 -10.47 -1.91 -4.90
CA ARG A 41 -9.95 -3.12 -5.57
C ARG A 41 -9.93 -2.84 -7.06
N SER A 42 -8.83 -3.16 -7.73
CA SER A 42 -8.68 -2.98 -9.16
C SER A 42 -9.58 -3.94 -9.96
N PRO A 43 -10.54 -3.44 -10.76
CA PRO A 43 -11.45 -4.28 -11.55
C PRO A 43 -10.73 -5.09 -12.63
N ASP A 44 -9.66 -4.54 -13.19
CA ASP A 44 -8.80 -5.13 -14.22
C ASP A 44 -7.53 -5.78 -13.64
N HIS A 45 -7.46 -5.91 -12.31
CA HIS A 45 -6.39 -6.60 -11.58
C HIS A 45 -4.99 -6.00 -11.72
N THR A 46 -4.86 -4.80 -12.30
CA THR A 46 -3.60 -4.06 -12.41
C THR A 46 -3.53 -2.91 -11.41
N MET A 47 -2.33 -2.49 -10.99
CA MET A 47 -2.19 -1.35 -10.09
C MET A 47 -2.73 -0.05 -10.70
N LYS A 48 -3.56 0.65 -9.93
CA LYS A 48 -4.03 2.00 -10.21
C LYS A 48 -3.16 3.05 -9.52
N LYS A 49 -3.37 4.31 -9.89
CA LYS A 49 -2.66 5.42 -9.26
C LYS A 49 -3.04 5.51 -7.78
N GLY A 50 -2.03 5.58 -6.92
CA GLY A 50 -2.24 5.71 -5.48
C GLY A 50 -2.82 7.08 -5.08
N MET A 51 -3.26 7.18 -3.83
CA MET A 51 -3.75 8.42 -3.24
C MET A 51 -2.68 9.11 -2.39
N LEU A 52 -2.60 10.45 -2.46
CA LEU A 52 -1.61 11.25 -1.72
C LEU A 52 -1.72 11.12 -0.18
N GLY A 53 -2.87 10.67 0.33
CA GLY A 53 -3.07 10.44 1.77
C GLY A 53 -2.08 9.46 2.38
N VAL A 54 -1.60 8.48 1.61
CA VAL A 54 -0.57 7.52 2.09
C VAL A 54 0.75 8.22 2.36
N VAL A 55 1.18 9.09 1.44
CA VAL A 55 2.41 9.89 1.62
C VAL A 55 2.25 10.85 2.78
N TYR A 56 1.08 11.47 2.93
CA TYR A 56 0.81 12.36 4.06
C TYR A 56 0.96 11.63 5.39
N LEU A 57 0.38 10.43 5.53
CA LEU A 57 0.51 9.62 6.74
C LEU A 57 1.96 9.24 7.02
N ALA A 58 2.68 8.76 6.00
CA ALA A 58 4.07 8.34 6.15
C ALA A 58 5.00 9.50 6.54
N LEU A 59 4.85 10.67 5.91
CA LEU A 59 5.64 11.85 6.27
C LEU A 59 5.31 12.37 7.67
N LYS A 60 4.05 12.30 8.10
CA LYS A 60 3.66 12.78 9.44
C LYS A 60 4.04 11.82 10.56
N SER A 61 3.88 10.52 10.35
CA SER A 61 4.20 9.50 11.35
C SER A 61 5.69 9.15 11.40
N GLN A 62 6.42 9.36 10.31
CA GLN A 62 7.79 8.86 10.12
C GLN A 62 7.90 7.33 10.33
N ALA A 63 6.78 6.61 10.28
CA ALA A 63 6.75 5.17 10.48
C ALA A 63 7.39 4.43 9.29
N PRO A 64 8.11 3.33 9.53
CA PRO A 64 8.61 2.46 8.46
C PRO A 64 7.46 1.92 7.60
N ILE A 65 7.61 2.03 6.29
CA ILE A 65 6.69 1.47 5.30
C ILE A 65 7.19 0.09 4.89
N LEU A 66 6.34 -0.91 5.05
CA LEU A 66 6.58 -2.25 4.53
C LEU A 66 5.79 -2.45 3.22
N PRO A 67 6.45 -2.52 2.05
CA PRO A 67 5.75 -2.72 0.78
C PRO A 67 5.27 -4.17 0.67
N VAL A 68 3.96 -4.35 0.48
CA VAL A 68 3.33 -5.67 0.35
C VAL A 68 2.48 -5.71 -0.90
N ALA A 69 2.68 -6.74 -1.71
CA ALA A 69 1.87 -7.06 -2.87
C ALA A 69 1.11 -8.38 -2.64
N VAL A 70 -0.17 -8.40 -2.98
CA VAL A 70 -1.01 -9.59 -2.86
C VAL A 70 -1.56 -9.96 -4.24
N THR A 71 -1.31 -11.20 -4.65
CA THR A 71 -1.73 -11.76 -5.95
C THR A 71 -2.57 -13.02 -5.75
N GLY A 72 -3.26 -13.45 -6.80
CA GLY A 72 -4.18 -14.60 -6.76
C GLY A 72 -5.59 -14.26 -6.27
N THR A 73 -5.84 -13.05 -5.78
CA THR A 73 -7.16 -12.59 -5.32
C THR A 73 -8.15 -12.33 -6.45
N HIS A 74 -7.67 -12.03 -7.66
CA HIS A 74 -8.50 -11.85 -8.87
C HIS A 74 -9.27 -13.12 -9.28
N THR A 75 -8.78 -14.27 -8.85
CA THR A 75 -9.36 -15.56 -9.20
C THR A 75 -10.57 -15.95 -8.35
N PHE A 76 -10.92 -15.15 -7.34
CA PHE A 76 -12.09 -15.37 -6.50
C PHE A 76 -13.33 -14.77 -7.19
N PRO A 77 -14.36 -15.58 -7.50
CA PRO A 77 -15.61 -15.03 -8.00
C PRO A 77 -16.22 -14.05 -7.00
N LEU A 78 -16.99 -13.07 -7.51
CA LEU A 78 -17.72 -12.09 -6.69
C LEU A 78 -18.65 -12.77 -5.67
N TRP A 79 -19.07 -14.01 -5.96
CA TRP A 79 -19.84 -14.88 -5.07
C TRP A 79 -18.92 -15.66 -4.14
N ARG A 80 -19.15 -15.46 -2.83
CA ARG A 80 -18.39 -15.95 -1.65
C ARG A 80 -18.43 -17.47 -1.46
N ILE A 81 -18.20 -18.27 -2.50
CA ILE A 81 -18.03 -19.72 -2.35
C ILE A 81 -16.58 -19.99 -1.95
N PRO A 82 -16.31 -20.69 -0.83
CA PRO A 82 -14.97 -21.03 -0.42
C PRO A 82 -14.45 -22.10 -1.38
N PHE A 83 -13.73 -21.68 -2.42
CA PHE A 83 -12.99 -22.61 -3.27
C PHE A 83 -11.62 -22.86 -2.62
N PRO A 84 -11.40 -24.02 -1.98
CA PRO A 84 -10.21 -24.28 -1.15
C PRO A 84 -8.91 -24.44 -1.97
N PHE A 85 -8.98 -24.38 -3.30
CA PHE A 85 -7.85 -24.68 -4.19
C PHE A 85 -7.14 -23.45 -4.78
N ARG A 86 -7.58 -22.23 -4.46
CA ARG A 86 -6.97 -21.01 -5.01
C ARG A 86 -5.91 -20.46 -4.06
N ARG A 87 -4.68 -20.35 -4.55
CA ARG A 87 -3.52 -19.87 -3.78
C ARG A 87 -3.45 -18.34 -3.80
N ILE A 88 -3.48 -17.73 -2.62
CA ILE A 88 -3.14 -16.31 -2.44
C ILE A 88 -1.64 -16.23 -2.18
N LYS A 89 -0.94 -15.36 -2.90
CA LYS A 89 0.49 -15.12 -2.69
C LYS A 89 0.70 -13.69 -2.23
N ALA A 90 1.36 -13.54 -1.09
CA ALA A 90 1.86 -12.26 -0.61
C ALA A 90 3.37 -12.18 -0.86
N SER A 91 3.82 -11.09 -1.48
CA SER A 91 5.23 -10.75 -1.62
C SER A 91 5.51 -9.52 -0.79
N ILE A 92 6.52 -9.60 0.08
CA ILE A 92 6.89 -8.56 1.03
C ILE A 92 8.28 -8.07 0.67
N GLY A 93 8.40 -6.77 0.39
CA GLY A 93 9.68 -6.14 0.11
C GLY A 93 10.37 -5.61 1.37
N PRO A 94 11.58 -5.06 1.25
CA PRO A 94 12.30 -4.50 2.38
C PRO A 94 11.59 -3.24 2.92
N PRO A 95 11.55 -3.05 4.25
CA PRO A 95 11.00 -1.83 4.84
C PRO A 95 11.83 -0.61 4.44
N PHE A 96 11.17 0.56 4.33
CA PHE A 96 11.82 1.83 4.03
C PHE A 96 11.06 2.99 4.66
N THR A 97 11.73 4.12 4.86
CA THR A 97 11.11 5.36 5.33
C THR A 97 11.17 6.42 4.24
N LEU A 98 10.28 7.42 4.32
CA LEU A 98 10.36 8.59 3.46
C LEU A 98 11.36 9.59 4.06
N PRO A 99 12.03 10.40 3.22
CA PRO A 99 12.92 11.45 3.73
C PRO A 99 12.12 12.46 4.56
N VAL A 100 12.77 13.02 5.57
CA VAL A 100 12.24 14.18 6.30
C VAL A 100 12.24 15.38 5.35
N ILE A 101 11.11 16.05 5.24
CA ILE A 101 10.98 17.26 4.44
C ILE A 101 10.70 18.42 5.38
N GLU A 102 11.55 19.44 5.30
CA GLU A 102 11.36 20.69 6.03
C GLU A 102 10.25 21.52 5.38
N GLY A 103 9.35 22.06 6.21
CA GLY A 103 8.23 22.86 5.75
C GLY A 103 7.12 22.05 5.06
N LYS A 104 6.32 22.74 4.24
CA LYS A 104 5.16 22.13 3.56
C LYS A 104 5.58 21.60 2.19
N PRO A 105 5.55 20.26 1.95
CA PRO A 105 5.93 19.71 0.67
C PRO A 105 4.98 20.18 -0.44
N SER A 106 5.54 20.53 -1.60
CA SER A 106 4.75 20.88 -2.77
C SER A 106 3.99 19.67 -3.30
N ARG A 107 2.93 19.90 -4.08
CA ARG A 107 2.14 18.82 -4.70
C ARG A 107 3.00 17.93 -5.62
N ALA A 108 3.99 18.51 -6.28
CA ALA A 108 4.93 17.77 -7.13
C ALA A 108 5.80 16.81 -6.31
N VAL A 109 6.34 17.29 -5.19
CA VAL A 109 7.12 16.47 -4.24
C VAL A 109 6.26 15.34 -3.67
N MET A 110 5.04 15.65 -3.22
CA MET A 110 4.09 14.64 -2.73
C MET A 110 3.78 13.57 -3.78
N SER A 111 3.66 13.97 -5.05
CA SER A 111 3.42 13.03 -6.16
C SER A 111 4.65 12.16 -6.46
N SER A 112 5.86 12.73 -6.38
CA SER A 112 7.11 11.97 -6.54
C SER A 112 7.31 10.92 -5.44
N LEU A 113 7.02 11.29 -4.19
CA LEU A 113 7.04 10.36 -3.06
C LEU A 113 5.99 9.27 -3.21
N LEU A 114 4.80 9.61 -3.71
CA LEU A 114 3.76 8.61 -3.99
C LEU A 114 4.23 7.62 -5.05
N ASP A 115 4.85 8.11 -6.13
CA ASP A 115 5.43 7.26 -7.18
C ASP A 115 6.53 6.35 -6.61
N MET A 116 7.34 6.85 -5.67
CA MET A 116 8.35 6.03 -4.97
C MET A 116 7.67 4.91 -4.15
N VAL A 117 6.68 5.24 -3.31
CA VAL A 117 5.96 4.25 -2.48
C VAL A 117 5.31 3.19 -3.35
N MET A 118 4.61 3.62 -4.40
CA MET A 118 3.92 2.73 -5.32
C MET A 118 4.89 1.90 -6.15
N GLY A 119 6.04 2.46 -6.55
CA GLY A 119 7.11 1.73 -7.22
C GLY A 119 7.64 0.57 -6.37
N ARG A 120 7.86 0.80 -5.07
CA ARG A 120 8.29 -0.26 -4.13
C ARG A 120 7.27 -1.38 -4.00
N VAL A 121 5.97 -1.07 -4.07
CA VAL A 121 4.89 -2.08 -4.11
C VAL A 121 4.87 -2.81 -5.46
N ALA A 122 5.03 -2.08 -6.56
CA ALA A 122 5.06 -2.64 -7.92
C ALA A 122 6.24 -3.60 -8.14
N ASP A 123 7.39 -3.34 -7.51
CA ASP A 123 8.54 -4.25 -7.52
C ASP A 123 8.23 -5.62 -6.90
N GLN A 124 7.23 -5.67 -6.01
CA GLN A 124 6.74 -6.92 -5.40
C GLN A 124 5.69 -7.63 -6.26
N LEU A 125 5.27 -7.04 -7.38
CA LEU A 125 4.31 -7.62 -8.32
C LEU A 125 4.99 -8.17 -9.58
N PRO A 126 4.42 -9.26 -10.14
CA PRO A 126 4.67 -9.65 -11.52
C PRO A 126 4.42 -8.50 -12.50
N PRO A 127 5.20 -8.36 -13.59
CA PRO A 127 5.09 -7.25 -14.54
C PRO A 127 3.68 -6.96 -15.05
N GLU A 128 2.89 -8.01 -15.31
CA GLU A 128 1.52 -7.94 -15.81
C GLU A 128 0.53 -7.24 -14.85
N PHE A 129 0.83 -7.21 -13.55
CA PHE A 129 -0.05 -6.58 -12.55
C PHE A 129 0.40 -5.17 -12.15
N ARG A 130 1.53 -4.66 -12.67
CA ARG A 130 2.11 -3.37 -12.25
C ARG A 130 1.36 -2.15 -12.77
N GLY A 131 0.45 -2.32 -13.74
CA GLY A 131 -0.40 -1.24 -14.27
C GLY A 131 0.40 0.02 -14.62
N VAL A 132 -0.04 1.17 -14.08
CA VAL A 132 0.59 2.49 -14.35
C VAL A 132 2.03 2.62 -13.83
N TYR A 133 2.51 1.66 -13.02
CA TYR A 133 3.85 1.62 -12.45
C TYR A 133 4.78 0.61 -13.16
N GLY A 134 4.33 -0.07 -14.21
CA GLY A 134 5.11 -1.09 -14.92
C GLY A 134 6.39 -0.58 -15.59
N GLY A 135 6.43 0.69 -16.00
CA GLY A 135 7.59 1.29 -16.68
C GLY A 135 8.63 1.96 -15.78
N LYS A 136 8.37 2.07 -14.46
CA LYS A 136 9.22 2.79 -13.50
C LYS A 136 9.77 1.83 -12.44
N THR A 137 10.65 0.91 -12.83
CA THR A 137 11.41 0.14 -11.82
C THR A 137 12.44 1.06 -11.18
N VAL A 138 12.23 1.42 -9.92
CA VAL A 138 13.30 2.01 -9.10
C VAL A 138 14.26 0.87 -8.82
N ARG A 139 15.40 0.81 -9.53
CA ARG A 139 16.43 -0.20 -9.28
C ARG A 139 16.90 -0.10 -7.82
N GLY A 140 16.37 -0.95 -6.95
CA GLY A 140 16.98 -1.27 -5.66
C GLY A 140 18.28 -2.04 -5.89
N PRO A 141 19.20 -2.06 -4.90
CA PRO A 141 20.48 -2.74 -5.04
C PRO A 141 20.25 -4.23 -5.35
N ALA A 142 20.98 -4.72 -6.34
CA ALA A 142 20.88 -6.08 -6.83
C ALA A 142 21.06 -7.09 -5.69
N LYS A 143 20.15 -8.07 -5.61
CA LYS A 143 20.27 -9.19 -4.69
C LYS A 143 21.57 -9.95 -5.02
N PRO A 144 22.47 -10.25 -4.06
CA PRO A 144 23.63 -11.06 -4.35
C PRO A 144 23.18 -12.43 -4.83
N ARG A 145 23.71 -12.85 -5.99
CA ARG A 145 23.62 -14.24 -6.45
C ARG A 145 24.42 -15.09 -5.46
N ILE A 146 23.73 -16.03 -4.82
CA ILE A 146 24.35 -17.18 -4.16
C ILE A 146 24.47 -18.28 -5.21
#